data_AF-A0A921K6A9-F1
#
_entry.id   AF-A0A921K6A9-F1
#
_cell.length_a   1.000
_cell.length_b   1.000
_cell.length_c   1.000
_cell.angle_alpha   90.00
_cell.angle_beta   90.00
_cell.angle_gamma   90.00
#
_symmetry.space_group_name_H-M   'P 1'
#
loop_
_entity.id
_entity.type
_entity.pdbx_description
1 polymer ?
#
loop_
_entity_poly.entity_id
_entity_poly.type
_entity_poly.pdbx_seq_one_letter_code
_entity_poly.pdbx_strand_id
1 'polypeptide(L)' 'MEEKHDVVTPVFKTKKEMVNKPIFSPRPVVKVQVENIKLTIFKGTNPSLAAEIVKAVVHYAH' A
#
# COMPACT_ATOMS: atom_id res chain seq x y z
N MET A 1 -62.22 1.08 13.25
CA MET A 1 -61.42 2.08 12.52
C MET A 1 -60.18 1.36 12.06
N GLU A 2 -59.99 1.18 10.75
CA GLU A 2 -58.77 0.53 10.21
C GLU A 2 -57.70 1.61 10.00
N GLU A 3 -56.69 1.62 10.86
CA GLU A 3 -55.52 2.47 10.68
C GLU A 3 -54.64 1.87 9.59
N LYS A 4 -54.67 2.48 8.39
CA LYS A 4 -53.74 2.12 7.32
C LYS A 4 -52.45 2.88 7.55
N HIS A 5 -51.47 2.20 8.15
CA HIS A 5 -50.12 2.74 8.25
C HIS A 5 -49.45 2.68 6.87
N ASP A 6 -49.11 3.84 6.34
CA ASP A 6 -48.40 3.98 5.07
C ASP A 6 -46.93 3.58 5.30
N VAL A 7 -46.62 2.31 5.06
CA VAL A 7 -45.26 1.78 5.28
C VAL A 7 -44.38 2.21 4.12
N VAL A 8 -43.72 3.36 4.28
CA VAL A 8 -42.69 3.83 3.36
C VAL A 8 -41.48 2.90 3.47
N THR A 9 -41.24 2.11 2.43
CA THR A 9 -40.06 1.24 2.34
C THR A 9 -38.80 2.08 2.11
N PRO A 10 -37.78 2.03 2.99
CA PRO A 10 -36.57 2.81 2.80
C PRO A 10 -35.76 2.26 1.62
N VAL A 11 -35.48 3.13 0.64
CA VAL A 11 -34.63 2.80 -0.51
C VAL A 11 -33.18 3.13 -0.14
N PHE A 12 -32.42 2.13 0.29
CA PHE A 12 -31.00 2.28 0.56
C PHE A 12 -30.20 2.29 -0.75
N LYS A 13 -29.76 3.48 -1.16
CA LYS A 13 -28.78 3.62 -2.26
C LYS A 13 -27.38 3.54 -1.67
N THR A 14 -26.59 2.55 -2.10
CA THR A 14 -25.16 2.51 -1.80
C THR A 14 -24.50 3.70 -2.47
N LYS A 15 -23.88 4.58 -1.67
CA LYS A 15 -22.95 5.58 -2.22
C LYS A 15 -21.83 4.79 -2.91
N LYS A 16 -21.43 5.19 -4.12
CA LYS A 16 -20.18 4.70 -4.69
C LYS A 16 -19.10 5.12 -3.72
N GLU A 17 -18.61 4.20 -2.90
CA GLU A 17 -17.38 4.42 -2.17
C GLU A 17 -16.32 4.66 -3.23
N MET A 18 -15.99 5.93 -3.46
CA MET A 18 -14.71 6.26 -4.01
C MET A 18 -13.74 5.95 -2.88
N VAL A 19 -13.40 4.66 -2.75
CA VAL A 19 -12.28 4.22 -1.97
C VAL A 19 -11.11 4.89 -2.64
N ASN A 20 -10.74 6.08 -2.16
CA ASN A 20 -9.45 6.70 -2.39
C ASN A 20 -8.43 5.76 -1.74
N LYS A 21 -8.23 4.59 -2.35
CA LYS A 21 -7.06 3.77 -2.12
C LYS A 21 -5.92 4.72 -2.44
N PRO A 22 -5.06 5.07 -1.47
CA PRO A 22 -3.89 5.85 -1.80
C PRO A 22 -3.21 5.10 -2.94
N ILE A 23 -3.07 5.76 -4.08
CA ILE A 23 -2.37 5.21 -5.23
C ILE A 23 -0.97 4.93 -4.71
N PHE A 24 -0.71 3.66 -4.39
CA PHE A 24 0.59 3.24 -3.92
C PHE A 24 1.54 3.43 -5.10
N SER A 25 2.20 4.58 -5.11
CA SER A 25 3.23 4.92 -6.08
C SER A 25 4.55 4.48 -5.46
N PRO A 26 5.15 3.38 -5.93
CA PRO A 26 6.46 2.96 -5.45
C PRO A 26 7.47 4.03 -5.86
N ARG A 27 7.88 4.85 -4.90
CA ARG A 27 8.93 5.87 -5.10
C ARG A 27 10.27 5.25 -4.71
N PRO A 28 11.12 4.83 -5.66
CA PRO A 28 12.44 4.33 -5.32
C PRO A 28 13.26 5.47 -4.71
N VAL A 29 13.93 5.19 -3.60
CA VAL A 29 14.78 6.15 -2.87
C VAL A 29 16.24 5.83 -3.10
N VAL A 30 16.60 4.54 -3.07
CA VAL A 30 17.98 4.08 -3.26
C VAL A 30 17.99 2.94 -4.26
N LYS A 31 18.97 2.96 -5.17
CA LYS A 31 19.28 1.86 -6.06
C LYS A 31 20.75 1.50 -5.82
N VAL A 32 21.01 0.27 -5.40
CA VAL A 32 22.35 -0.28 -5.20
C VAL A 32 22.54 -1.40 -6.22
N GLN A 33 23.69 -1.42 -6.88
CA GLN A 33 24.08 -2.51 -7.75
C GLN A 33 25.37 -3.11 -7.19
N VAL A 34 25.33 -4.40 -6.87
CA VAL A 34 26.48 -5.15 -6.37
C VAL A 34 26.62 -6.36 -7.29
N GLU A 35 27.70 -6.39 -8.07
CA GLU A 35 27.94 -7.41 -9.10
C GLU A 35 26.70 -7.62 -10.02
N ASN A 36 26.09 -8.80 -9.95
CA ASN A 36 24.90 -9.18 -10.72
C ASN A 36 23.57 -8.87 -10.00
N ILE A 37 23.62 -8.34 -8.79
CA ILE A 37 22.44 -8.06 -7.96
C ILE A 37 22.08 -6.58 -8.03
N LYS A 38 20.82 -6.30 -8.35
CA LYS A 38 20.24 -4.95 -8.32
C LYS A 38 19.23 -4.84 -7.18
N LEU A 39 19.61 -4.12 -6.14
CA LEU A 39 18.77 -3.84 -4.98
C LEU A 39 18.12 -2.46 -5.12
N THR A 40 16.80 -2.37 -4.95
CA THR A 40 16.07 -1.10 -4.95
C THR A 40 15.28 -0.95 -3.65
N ILE A 41 15.52 0.13 -2.92
CA ILE A 41 14.82 0.46 -1.67
C ILE A 41 13.79 1.55 -1.98
N PHE A 42 12.55 1.33 -1.53
CA PHE A 42 11.43 2.23 -1.76
C PHE A 42 11.14 3.12 -0.55
N LYS A 43 10.45 4.23 -0.80
CA LYS A 43 10.03 5.16 0.25
C LYS A 43 9.08 4.46 1.23
N GLY A 44 9.34 4.62 2.53
CA GLY A 44 8.58 3.99 3.61
C GLY A 44 9.24 2.75 4.22
N THR A 45 10.35 2.26 3.66
CA THR A 45 11.16 1.23 4.29
C THR A 45 11.82 1.75 5.56
N ASN A 46 11.88 0.92 6.61
CA ASN A 46 12.61 1.23 7.83
C ASN A 46 14.11 1.40 7.52
N PRO A 47 14.74 2.54 7.88
CA PRO A 47 16.12 2.83 7.51
C PRO A 47 17.12 1.85 8.13
N SER A 48 16.90 1.38 9.36
CA SER A 48 17.78 0.40 10.01
C SER A 48 17.75 -0.94 9.29
N LEU A 49 16.55 -1.41 8.96
CA LEU A 49 16.38 -2.66 8.21
C LEU A 49 16.98 -2.56 6.80
N ALA A 50 16.77 -1.42 6.13
CA ALA A 50 17.33 -1.18 4.81
C ALA A 50 18.86 -1.22 4.82
N ALA A 51 19.49 -0.64 5.86
CA ALA A 51 20.94 -0.66 6.01
C ALA A 51 21.49 -2.07 6.25
N GLU A 52 20.80 -2.89 7.07
CA GLU A 52 21.19 -4.29 7.28
C GLU A 52 21.08 -5.13 6.02
N ILE A 53 20.00 -4.95 5.23
CA ILE A 53 19.84 -5.65 3.95
C ILE A 53 20.94 -5.26 2.97
N VAL A 54 21.27 -3.96 2.87
CA VAL A 54 22.37 -3.51 2.00
C VAL A 54 23.70 -4.12 2.45
N LYS A 55 23.98 -4.13 3.76
CA LYS A 55 25.20 -4.74 4.30
C LYS A 55 25.27 -6.23 3.98
N ALA A 56 24.18 -6.97 4.18
CA ALA A 56 24.11 -8.39 3.87
C ALA A 56 24.34 -8.65 2.39
N VAL A 57 23.68 -7.90 1.51
CA VAL A 57 23.87 -8.02 0.06
C VAL A 57 25.32 -7.74 -0.32
N VAL A 58 25.93 -6.68 0.18
CA VAL A 58 27.34 -6.37 -0.11
C VAL A 58 28.27 -7.47 0.42
N HIS A 59 27.98 -8.05 1.58
CA HIS A 59 28.84 -9.06 2.19
C HIS A 59 28.77 -10.43 1.50
N TYR A 60 27.59 -10.82 1.02
CA TYR A 60 27.34 -12.14 0.45
C TYR A 60 27.26 -12.16 -1.09
N ALA A 61 27.35 -11.01 -1.75
CA ALA A 61 27.29 -10.95 -3.21
C ALA A 61 28.60 -11.34 -3.92
N HIS A 62 29.59 -11.87 -3.20
CA HIS A 62 30.87 -12.36 -3.72
C HIS A 62 30.83 -13.83 -4.16
#